data_AF-A0A7C2A0M1-F1
#
_entry.id   AF-A0A7C2A0M1-F1
#
_cell.length_a   1.000
_cell.length_b   1.000
_cell.length_c   1.000
_cell.angle_alpha   90.00
_cell.angle_beta   90.00
_cell.angle_gamma   90.00
#
_symmetry.space_group_name_H-M   'P 1'
#
loop_
_entity.id
_entity.type
_entity.pdbx_description
1 polymer ?
#
loop_
_entity_poly.entity_id
_entity_poly.type
_entity_poly.pdbx_seq_one_letter_code
_entity_poly.pdbx_strand_id
1 'polypeptide(L)'
;MTTTNPKSETDQVTLGDKNVETSQFDRYKGAKGRTDRIAILSATLIRGYRHYHPGKSRSFRAPSTPEIAALVTEELGPPEQRFAFTVFHYLTDEDGHLVDDTKCQGRVKTWAISESRYEELSGLHRSWPLLDAGFGEAQHDVQILCTEEQYQRMNFTPCPDAHWKKKEAWYAALKEKEKAAQPKVKMTLGKQLSDTEIMEMLGTALPSQTGGVEHAGDVDLSDILEED
;
A
#
# COMPACT_ATOMS: atom_id res chain seq x y z
N MET A 1 -16.20 -40.19 -22.50
CA MET A 1 -15.98 -39.21 -23.59
C MET A 1 -16.06 -37.81 -22.99
N THR A 2 -15.18 -36.95 -23.46
CA THR A 2 -14.47 -35.89 -22.75
C THR A 2 -15.32 -34.63 -22.55
N THR A 3 -15.40 -34.12 -21.32
CA THR A 3 -15.94 -32.80 -21.02
C THR A 3 -14.83 -31.77 -21.16
N THR A 4 -14.82 -30.99 -22.24
CA THR A 4 -13.89 -29.88 -22.44
C THR A 4 -14.49 -28.58 -21.90
N ASN A 5 -13.86 -28.03 -20.86
CA ASN A 5 -14.08 -26.64 -20.40
C ASN A 5 -13.66 -25.66 -21.51
N PRO A 6 -14.46 -24.62 -21.82
CA PRO A 6 -13.95 -23.51 -22.60
C PRO A 6 -12.98 -22.67 -21.74
N LYS A 7 -11.84 -22.38 -22.37
CA LYS A 7 -10.68 -21.64 -21.88
C LYS A 7 -11.07 -20.28 -21.31
N SER A 8 -10.41 -19.89 -20.22
CA SER A 8 -10.40 -18.51 -19.73
C SER A 8 -9.82 -17.59 -20.81
N GLU A 9 -10.64 -16.70 -21.32
CA GLU A 9 -10.22 -15.63 -22.22
C GLU A 9 -9.19 -14.74 -21.52
N THR A 10 -8.14 -14.48 -22.28
CA THR A 10 -7.03 -13.61 -21.91
C THR A 10 -7.53 -12.18 -22.05
N ASP A 11 -7.78 -11.51 -20.93
CA ASP A 11 -8.17 -10.10 -20.87
C ASP A 11 -7.03 -9.23 -21.40
N GLN A 12 -7.03 -8.96 -22.71
CA GLN A 12 -6.17 -7.96 -23.34
C GLN A 12 -6.91 -6.63 -23.39
N VAL A 13 -6.55 -5.71 -22.49
CA VAL A 13 -7.06 -4.33 -22.50
C VAL A 13 -6.11 -3.43 -23.30
N THR A 14 -6.68 -2.69 -24.25
CA THR A 14 -5.99 -1.68 -25.07
C THR A 14 -6.15 -0.29 -24.45
N LEU A 15 -5.11 0.55 -24.54
CA LEU A 15 -5.07 1.90 -23.94
C LEU A 15 -6.17 2.81 -24.48
N GLY A 16 -7.08 3.25 -23.59
CA GLY A 16 -8.17 4.18 -23.90
C GLY A 16 -9.47 3.88 -23.16
N ASP A 17 -9.63 2.67 -22.61
CA ASP A 17 -10.88 2.30 -21.95
C ASP A 17 -10.90 2.72 -20.47
N LYS A 18 -11.97 3.41 -20.06
CA LYS A 18 -12.16 4.01 -18.72
C LYS A 18 -12.59 2.99 -17.66
N ASN A 19 -12.15 1.74 -17.78
CA ASN A 19 -12.37 0.70 -16.78
C ASN A 19 -11.03 0.25 -16.21
N VAL A 20 -10.39 1.15 -15.45
CA VAL A 20 -9.42 0.73 -14.44
C VAL A 20 -10.18 0.74 -13.13
N GLU A 21 -10.49 -0.44 -12.60
CA GLU A 21 -11.09 -0.58 -11.28
C GLU A 21 -10.23 0.17 -10.24
N THR A 22 -10.74 1.31 -9.79
CA THR A 22 -10.21 2.08 -8.66
C THR A 22 -10.73 1.55 -7.32
N SER A 23 -11.70 0.63 -7.36
CA SER A 23 -12.40 0.12 -6.18
C SER A 23 -11.47 -0.67 -5.25
N GLN A 24 -10.41 -1.33 -5.74
CA GLN A 24 -9.46 -2.08 -4.90
C GLN A 24 -8.02 -1.81 -5.35
N PHE A 25 -7.32 -0.88 -4.69
CA PHE A 25 -5.86 -0.80 -4.87
C PHE A 25 -5.26 -1.90 -4.01
N ASP A 26 -4.85 -2.99 -4.65
CA ASP A 26 -4.23 -4.11 -3.96
C ASP A 26 -2.85 -3.75 -3.43
N ARG A 27 -2.42 -4.50 -2.41
CA ARG A 27 -1.05 -4.44 -1.91
C ARG A 27 -0.13 -5.17 -2.88
N TYR A 28 1.05 -4.59 -3.15
CA TYR A 28 2.11 -5.30 -3.87
C TYR A 28 2.66 -6.44 -3.02
N LYS A 29 2.79 -7.62 -3.64
CA LYS A 29 3.38 -8.85 -3.10
C LYS A 29 4.07 -9.56 -4.27
N GLY A 30 5.33 -9.92 -4.10
CA GLY A 30 6.07 -10.68 -5.10
C GLY A 30 5.76 -12.18 -5.01
N ALA A 31 5.87 -12.86 -6.15
CA ALA A 31 5.74 -14.32 -6.26
C ALA A 31 7.11 -15.00 -6.32
N LYS A 32 7.23 -16.20 -5.77
CA LYS A 32 8.50 -16.90 -5.57
C LYS A 32 9.08 -17.27 -6.93
N GLY A 33 10.34 -16.91 -7.16
CA GLY A 33 11.06 -17.18 -8.39
C GLY A 33 10.66 -16.27 -9.57
N ARG A 34 9.71 -15.35 -9.37
CA ARG A 34 9.29 -14.38 -10.39
C ARG A 34 10.07 -13.08 -10.24
N THR A 35 10.47 -12.51 -11.37
CA THR A 35 10.97 -11.14 -11.44
C THR A 35 9.86 -10.22 -11.92
N ASP A 36 9.49 -9.25 -11.11
CA ASP A 36 8.58 -8.17 -11.52
C ASP A 36 9.38 -6.92 -11.89
N ARG A 37 8.84 -6.05 -12.75
CA ARG A 37 9.32 -4.66 -12.88
C ARG A 37 8.31 -3.73 -12.23
N ILE A 38 8.79 -2.75 -11.47
CA ILE A 38 7.96 -1.72 -10.86
C ILE A 38 8.53 -0.31 -11.07
N ALA A 39 7.66 0.69 -11.00
CA ALA A 39 8.03 2.09 -10.82
C ALA A 39 7.53 2.60 -9.46
N ILE A 40 8.31 3.40 -8.74
CA ILE A 40 7.81 4.12 -7.56
C ILE A 40 7.18 5.42 -8.06
N LEU A 41 5.86 5.55 -7.92
CA LEU A 41 5.13 6.72 -8.42
C LEU A 41 5.25 7.92 -7.47
N SER A 42 5.51 7.66 -6.20
CA SER A 42 5.51 8.67 -5.16
C SER A 42 6.80 9.47 -5.10
N ALA A 43 6.66 10.79 -4.95
CA ALA A 43 7.76 11.70 -4.69
C ALA A 43 8.30 11.57 -3.25
N THR A 44 7.42 11.15 -2.32
CA THR A 44 7.73 11.00 -0.90
C THR A 44 7.10 9.72 -0.36
N LEU A 45 7.72 9.12 0.66
CA LEU A 45 7.16 7.97 1.37
C LEU A 45 6.41 8.43 2.62
N ILE A 46 5.35 7.72 2.97
CA ILE A 46 4.63 7.91 4.24
C ILE A 46 5.29 7.02 5.29
N ARG A 47 5.84 7.62 6.34
CA ARG A 47 6.34 6.90 7.51
C ARG A 47 5.20 6.66 8.52
N GLY A 48 5.16 5.48 9.11
CA GLY A 48 4.25 5.16 10.21
C GLY A 48 4.87 4.17 11.18
N TYR A 49 4.32 4.15 12.39
CA TYR A 49 4.69 3.22 13.46
C TYR A 49 3.49 2.32 13.74
N ARG A 50 3.71 1.03 13.94
CA ARG A 50 2.63 0.07 14.18
C ARG A 50 3.02 -0.98 15.21
N HIS A 51 2.05 -1.48 15.95
CA HIS A 51 2.18 -2.68 16.77
C HIS A 51 1.53 -3.86 16.05
N TYR A 52 1.99 -5.06 16.41
CA TYR A 52 1.34 -6.32 16.04
C TYR A 52 0.88 -7.03 17.31
N HIS A 53 -0.41 -7.32 17.40
CA HIS A 53 -0.97 -8.08 18.50
C HIS A 53 -1.01 -9.57 18.12
N PRO A 54 -0.13 -10.44 18.67
CA PRO A 54 -0.05 -11.83 18.25
C PRO A 54 -1.33 -12.62 18.58
N GLY A 55 -1.93 -12.40 19.76
CA GLY A 55 -3.16 -13.12 20.16
C GLY A 55 -4.40 -12.81 19.33
N LYS A 56 -4.41 -11.72 18.56
CA LYS A 56 -5.52 -11.32 17.68
C LYS A 56 -5.12 -11.30 16.20
N SER A 57 -3.87 -11.68 15.90
CA SER A 57 -3.26 -11.65 14.56
C SER A 57 -3.51 -10.34 13.80
N ARG A 58 -3.42 -9.21 14.48
CA ARG A 58 -3.82 -7.90 13.94
C ARG A 58 -2.74 -6.85 14.15
N SER A 59 -2.52 -6.02 13.13
CA SER A 59 -1.68 -4.82 13.24
C SER A 59 -2.54 -3.56 13.34
N PHE A 60 -2.08 -2.61 14.14
CA PHE A 60 -2.68 -1.29 14.29
C PHE A 60 -1.59 -0.23 14.44
N ARG A 61 -1.93 1.01 14.10
CA ARG A 61 -1.00 2.14 14.22
C ARG A 61 -0.68 2.43 15.68
N ALA A 62 0.54 2.86 15.94
CA ALA A 62 0.92 3.32 17.26
C ALA A 62 -0.02 4.45 17.71
N PRO A 63 -0.59 4.37 18.93
CA PRO A 63 -1.47 5.40 19.47
C PRO A 63 -0.69 6.71 19.66
N SER A 64 -1.38 7.83 19.49
CA SER A 64 -0.81 9.17 19.70
C SER A 64 -0.87 9.61 21.16
N THR A 65 -1.77 9.04 21.96
CA THR A 65 -1.93 9.36 23.38
C THR A 65 -0.78 8.73 24.17
N PRO A 66 0.05 9.51 24.90
CA PRO A 66 1.24 9.00 25.59
C PRO A 66 0.95 7.86 26.57
N GLU A 67 -0.15 7.94 27.31
CA GLU A 67 -0.55 6.92 28.30
C GLU A 67 -0.84 5.58 27.62
N ILE A 68 -1.62 5.58 26.53
CA ILE A 68 -1.95 4.39 25.76
C ILE A 68 -0.71 3.87 25.01
N ALA A 69 0.16 4.75 24.51
CA ALA A 69 1.41 4.36 23.88
C ALA A 69 2.36 3.63 24.84
N ALA A 70 2.47 4.11 26.09
CA ALA A 70 3.26 3.46 27.13
C ALA A 70 2.69 2.07 27.46
N LEU A 71 1.38 1.97 27.70
CA LEU A 71 0.69 0.70 27.96
C LEU A 71 0.91 -0.32 26.83
N VAL A 72 0.66 0.09 25.58
CA VAL A 72 0.83 -0.80 24.42
C VAL A 72 2.29 -1.24 24.27
N THR A 73 3.25 -0.36 24.58
CA THR A 73 4.68 -0.68 24.49
C THR A 73 5.12 -1.64 25.59
N GLU A 74 4.55 -1.54 26.79
CA GLU A 74 4.79 -2.49 27.87
C GLU A 74 4.28 -3.90 27.52
N GLU A 75 3.06 -3.98 26.96
CA GLU A 75 2.41 -5.25 26.63
C GLU A 75 2.93 -5.90 25.34
N LEU A 76 3.15 -5.12 24.28
CA LEU A 76 3.47 -5.62 22.94
C LEU A 76 4.91 -5.32 22.49
N GLY A 77 5.69 -4.62 23.30
CA GLY A 77 7.00 -4.10 22.92
C GLY A 77 6.91 -2.84 22.03
N PRO A 78 8.08 -2.28 21.66
CA PRO A 78 8.14 -1.06 20.87
C PRO A 78 7.48 -1.22 19.50
N PRO A 79 6.87 -0.16 18.93
CA PRO A 79 6.27 -0.24 17.61
C PRO A 79 7.34 -0.43 16.54
N GLU A 80 6.98 -1.17 15.50
CA GLU A 80 7.78 -1.30 14.30
C GLU A 80 7.58 -0.09 13.38
N GLN A 81 8.68 0.47 12.89
CA GLN A 81 8.64 1.48 11.84
C GLN A 81 8.34 0.83 10.48
N ARG A 82 7.43 1.45 9.73
CA ARG A 82 7.04 1.05 8.38
C ARG A 82 6.96 2.26 7.46
N PHE A 83 7.16 2.01 6.18
CA PHE A 83 7.04 3.02 5.13
C PHE A 83 6.04 2.57 4.09
N ALA A 84 5.22 3.47 3.60
CA ALA A 84 4.23 3.16 2.57
C ALA A 84 4.24 4.18 1.44
N PHE A 85 4.05 3.69 0.22
CA PHE A 85 4.01 4.50 -1.00
C PHE A 85 3.24 3.77 -2.10
N THR A 86 3.07 4.46 -3.23
CA THR A 86 2.41 3.92 -4.41
C THR A 86 3.44 3.43 -5.43
N VAL A 87 3.18 2.26 -6.00
CA VAL A 87 3.98 1.71 -7.09
C VAL A 87 3.11 1.44 -8.31
N PHE A 88 3.72 1.49 -9.49
CA PHE A 88 3.15 0.92 -10.70
C PHE A 88 3.82 -0.42 -10.96
N HIS A 89 3.04 -1.49 -10.90
CA HIS A 89 3.50 -2.84 -11.20
C HIS A 89 3.22 -3.13 -12.67
N TYR A 90 4.28 -3.18 -13.48
CA TYR A 90 4.16 -3.40 -14.92
C TYR A 90 3.65 -4.81 -15.22
N LEU A 91 3.05 -4.98 -16.40
CA LEU A 91 2.84 -6.30 -16.96
C LEU A 91 4.15 -6.81 -17.57
N THR A 92 4.73 -7.85 -16.95
CA THR A 92 6.01 -8.44 -17.36
C THR A 92 5.92 -9.92 -17.66
N ASP A 93 6.90 -10.44 -18.37
CA ASP A 93 7.23 -11.86 -18.44
C ASP A 93 7.82 -12.37 -17.10
N GLU A 94 8.26 -13.64 -17.08
CA GLU A 94 8.82 -14.29 -15.88
C GLU A 94 10.18 -13.70 -15.44
N ASP A 95 10.92 -13.13 -16.39
CA ASP A 95 12.24 -12.51 -16.19
C ASP A 95 12.14 -11.00 -15.88
N GLY A 96 10.93 -10.46 -15.82
CA GLY A 96 10.69 -9.05 -15.50
C GLY A 96 10.91 -8.10 -16.67
N HIS A 97 10.90 -8.59 -17.91
CA HIS A 97 10.85 -7.75 -19.11
C HIS A 97 9.41 -7.35 -19.40
N LEU A 98 9.23 -6.15 -19.96
CA LEU A 98 7.90 -5.66 -20.35
C LEU A 98 7.34 -6.52 -21.48
N VAL A 99 6.08 -6.93 -21.36
CA VAL A 99 5.41 -7.72 -22.40
C VAL A 99 5.23 -6.92 -23.70
N ASP A 100 4.97 -5.62 -23.59
CA ASP A 100 4.84 -4.68 -24.72
C ASP A 100 5.40 -3.32 -24.29
N ASP A 101 6.55 -2.92 -24.84
CA ASP A 101 7.23 -1.67 -24.52
C ASP A 101 6.72 -0.46 -25.33
N THR A 102 5.73 -0.68 -26.20
CA THR A 102 5.07 0.42 -26.92
C THR A 102 3.90 1.00 -26.12
N LYS A 103 3.51 0.31 -25.04
CA LYS A 103 2.37 0.62 -24.16
C LYS A 103 2.78 0.68 -22.69
N CYS A 104 2.09 1.53 -21.92
CA CYS A 104 2.19 1.51 -20.46
C CYS A 104 1.12 0.59 -19.88
N GLN A 105 1.45 -0.70 -19.71
CA GLN A 105 0.55 -1.72 -19.17
C GLN A 105 0.96 -2.16 -17.77
N GLY A 106 0.00 -2.22 -16.85
CA GLY A 106 0.26 -2.58 -15.46
C GLY A 106 -0.86 -2.14 -14.52
N ARG A 107 -0.59 -2.23 -13.21
CA ARG A 107 -1.54 -1.86 -12.15
C ARG A 107 -0.88 -0.97 -11.12
N VAL A 108 -1.60 0.07 -10.69
CA VAL A 108 -1.21 0.87 -9.53
C VAL A 108 -1.50 0.06 -8.27
N LYS A 109 -0.49 -0.09 -7.41
CA LYS A 109 -0.58 -0.83 -6.16
C LYS A 109 -0.05 0.01 -5.01
N THR A 110 -0.50 -0.31 -3.81
CA THR A 110 0.08 0.23 -2.58
C THR A 110 1.17 -0.72 -2.08
N TRP A 111 2.24 -0.18 -1.50
CA TRP A 111 3.29 -1.02 -0.93
C TRP A 111 3.74 -0.46 0.41
N ALA A 112 3.58 -1.27 1.46
CA ALA A 112 4.13 -1.00 2.77
C ALA A 112 5.32 -1.94 3.05
N ILE A 113 6.46 -1.36 3.39
CA ILE A 113 7.75 -2.02 3.56
C ILE A 113 8.29 -1.86 5.00
N SER A 114 9.21 -2.75 5.40
CA SER A 114 9.98 -2.63 6.65
C SER A 114 11.01 -1.51 6.57
N GLU A 115 11.58 -1.17 7.74
CA GLU A 115 12.77 -0.32 7.83
C GLU A 115 13.97 -0.88 7.06
N SER A 116 14.31 -2.17 7.25
CA SER A 116 15.40 -2.80 6.48
C SER A 116 15.24 -2.66 4.97
N ARG A 117 14.01 -2.83 4.47
CA ARG A 117 13.70 -2.70 3.04
C ARG A 117 13.77 -1.24 2.58
N TYR A 118 13.41 -0.30 3.45
CA TYR A 118 13.59 1.11 3.19
C TYR A 118 15.07 1.48 3.09
N GLU A 119 15.93 0.93 3.94
CA GLU A 119 17.38 1.14 3.88
C GLU A 119 17.98 0.60 2.58
N GLU A 120 17.58 -0.61 2.16
CA GLU A 120 17.98 -1.21 0.88
C GLU A 120 17.61 -0.30 -0.30
N LEU A 121 16.34 0.13 -0.39
CA LEU A 121 15.86 1.00 -1.46
C LEU A 121 16.47 2.41 -1.40
N SER A 122 16.73 2.94 -0.20
CA SER A 122 17.41 4.22 -0.01
C SER A 122 18.86 4.14 -0.47
N GLY A 123 19.53 3.02 -0.20
CA GLY A 123 20.85 2.72 -0.73
C GLY A 123 20.86 2.75 -2.26
N LEU A 124 19.90 2.06 -2.88
CA LEU A 124 19.74 2.03 -4.34
C LEU A 124 19.42 3.42 -4.92
N HIS A 125 18.52 4.16 -4.27
CA HIS A 125 18.07 5.49 -4.68
C HIS A 125 19.21 6.51 -4.80
N ARG A 126 20.24 6.40 -3.97
CA ARG A 126 21.41 7.30 -4.02
C ARG A 126 22.19 7.21 -5.34
N SER A 127 22.21 6.04 -5.98
CA SER A 127 22.89 5.83 -7.26
C SER A 127 21.93 5.82 -8.44
N TRP A 128 20.68 5.45 -8.21
CA TRP A 128 19.63 5.30 -9.23
C TRP A 128 18.37 5.98 -8.71
N PRO A 129 18.12 7.26 -9.05
CA PRO A 129 16.94 7.98 -8.59
C PRO A 129 15.64 7.18 -8.80
N LEU A 130 15.05 6.68 -7.72
CA LEU A 130 13.82 5.88 -7.75
C LEU A 130 12.54 6.68 -7.51
N LEU A 131 12.61 7.83 -6.82
CA LEU A 131 11.44 8.62 -6.46
C LEU A 131 11.07 9.58 -7.58
N ASP A 132 9.78 9.86 -7.71
CA ASP A 132 9.31 10.78 -8.75
C ASP A 132 9.65 12.24 -8.40
N ALA A 133 10.49 12.88 -9.22
CA ALA A 133 10.81 14.30 -9.13
C ALA A 133 10.05 15.16 -10.15
N GLY A 134 9.18 14.57 -10.97
CA GLY A 134 8.48 15.26 -12.07
C GLY A 134 8.72 14.61 -13.43
N PHE A 135 7.90 14.99 -14.41
CA PHE A 135 8.10 14.59 -15.80
C PHE A 135 9.36 15.24 -16.38
N GLY A 136 10.16 14.49 -17.14
CA GLY A 136 11.46 14.96 -17.67
C GLY A 136 12.63 14.78 -16.70
N GLU A 137 12.37 14.63 -15.41
CA GLU A 137 13.40 14.33 -14.42
C GLU A 137 13.83 12.86 -14.47
N ALA A 138 15.13 12.63 -14.28
CA ALA A 138 15.72 11.31 -14.28
C ALA A 138 15.10 10.43 -13.19
N GLN A 139 14.61 9.26 -13.58
CA GLN A 139 14.10 8.25 -12.68
C GLN A 139 14.30 6.86 -13.28
N HIS A 140 14.39 5.87 -12.41
CA HIS A 140 14.62 4.48 -12.76
C HIS A 140 13.48 3.58 -12.26
N ASP A 141 13.07 2.63 -13.10
CA ASP A 141 12.30 1.49 -12.63
C ASP A 141 13.19 0.53 -11.83
N VAL A 142 12.56 -0.45 -11.18
CA VAL A 142 13.27 -1.47 -10.41
C VAL A 142 12.71 -2.85 -10.77
N GLN A 143 13.60 -3.78 -11.09
CA GLN A 143 13.29 -5.20 -11.12
C GLN A 143 13.39 -5.80 -9.73
N ILE A 144 12.40 -6.61 -9.38
CA ILE A 144 12.23 -7.23 -8.07
C ILE A 144 12.13 -8.74 -8.27
N LEU A 145 13.19 -9.47 -7.92
CA LEU A 145 13.14 -10.92 -7.84
C LEU A 145 12.72 -11.33 -6.44
N CYS A 146 11.57 -11.96 -6.28
CA CYS A 146 11.13 -12.49 -4.99
C CYS A 146 11.64 -13.92 -4.79
N THR A 147 12.58 -14.13 -3.87
CA THR A 147 13.20 -15.44 -3.60
C THR A 147 12.40 -16.28 -2.61
N GLU A 148 11.61 -15.64 -1.74
CA GLU A 148 10.80 -16.32 -0.72
C GLU A 148 9.49 -15.58 -0.44
N GLU A 149 8.36 -16.17 -0.83
CA GLU A 149 7.03 -15.56 -0.71
C GLU A 149 6.56 -15.35 0.72
N GLN A 150 6.87 -16.28 1.64
CA GLN A 150 6.38 -16.22 3.01
C GLN A 150 6.89 -14.98 3.75
N TYR A 151 8.16 -14.65 3.56
CA TYR A 151 8.82 -13.51 4.20
C TYR A 151 9.01 -12.32 3.26
N GLN A 152 8.62 -12.45 1.99
CA GLN A 152 8.81 -11.43 0.95
C GLN A 152 10.29 -11.01 0.82
N ARG A 153 11.20 -12.00 0.83
CA ARG A 153 12.62 -11.76 0.54
C ARG A 153 12.76 -11.42 -0.93
N MET A 154 13.34 -10.27 -1.22
CA MET A 154 13.42 -9.72 -2.57
C MET A 154 14.81 -9.17 -2.84
N ASN A 155 15.25 -9.29 -4.09
CA ASN A 155 16.45 -8.65 -4.60
C ASN A 155 16.06 -7.54 -5.57
N PHE A 156 16.75 -6.41 -5.50
CA PHE A 156 16.48 -5.22 -6.32
C PHE A 156 17.57 -5.02 -7.35
N THR A 157 17.16 -4.90 -8.60
CA THR A 157 18.04 -4.53 -9.71
C THR A 157 17.47 -3.27 -10.36
N PRO A 158 18.21 -2.14 -10.40
CA PRO A 158 17.72 -0.94 -11.05
C PRO A 158 17.63 -1.15 -12.56
N CYS A 159 16.62 -0.54 -13.18
CA CYS A 159 16.52 -0.46 -14.63
C CYS A 159 17.04 0.92 -15.10
N PRO A 160 17.77 0.99 -16.22
CA PRO A 160 18.32 2.25 -16.70
C PRO A 160 17.24 3.28 -17.10
N ASP A 161 16.04 2.85 -17.45
CA ASP A 161 14.94 3.72 -17.88
C ASP A 161 13.69 3.58 -16.98
N ALA A 162 13.01 4.70 -16.71
CA ALA A 162 11.64 4.71 -16.18
C ALA A 162 10.64 4.63 -17.35
N HIS A 163 10.09 3.45 -17.60
CA HIS A 163 9.26 3.20 -18.77
C HIS A 163 8.01 4.11 -18.80
N TRP A 164 7.39 4.29 -17.65
CA TRP A 164 6.20 5.12 -17.48
C TRP A 164 6.40 6.62 -17.78
N LYS A 165 7.67 7.08 -17.85
CA LYS A 165 8.05 8.47 -18.19
C LYS A 165 8.40 8.68 -19.67
N LYS A 166 8.33 7.65 -20.52
CA LYS A 166 8.62 7.80 -21.96
C LYS A 166 7.64 8.72 -22.70
N LYS A 167 6.41 8.87 -22.19
CA LYS A 167 5.37 9.72 -22.78
C LYS A 167 4.65 10.50 -21.68
N GLU A 168 4.44 11.79 -21.91
CA GLU A 168 3.77 12.68 -20.95
C GLU A 168 2.35 12.22 -20.61
N ALA A 169 1.61 11.71 -21.60
CA ALA A 169 0.27 11.17 -21.38
C ALA A 169 0.25 9.98 -20.40
N TRP A 170 1.29 9.12 -20.41
CA TRP A 170 1.40 8.00 -19.47
C TRP A 170 1.70 8.49 -18.07
N TYR A 171 2.64 9.43 -17.95
CA TYR A 171 2.96 10.08 -16.69
C TYR A 171 1.72 10.71 -16.06
N ALA A 172 1.02 11.58 -16.79
CA ALA A 172 -0.17 12.27 -16.29
C ALA A 172 -1.25 11.30 -15.80
N ALA A 173 -1.57 10.26 -16.59
CA ALA A 173 -2.55 9.26 -16.23
C ALA A 173 -2.17 8.48 -14.94
N LEU A 174 -0.89 8.17 -14.76
CA LEU A 174 -0.42 7.47 -13.56
C LEU A 174 -0.39 8.37 -12.33
N LYS A 175 -0.07 9.66 -12.46
CA LYS A 175 -0.13 10.63 -11.35
C LYS A 175 -1.57 10.85 -10.85
N GLU A 176 -2.55 10.88 -11.75
CA GLU A 176 -3.96 10.94 -11.36
C GLU A 176 -4.36 9.72 -10.52
N LYS A 177 -3.99 8.52 -10.97
CA LYS A 177 -4.25 7.27 -10.23
C LYS A 177 -3.50 7.21 -8.91
N GLU A 178 -2.27 7.70 -8.88
CA GLU A 178 -1.48 7.77 -7.65
C GLU A 178 -2.18 8.64 -6.61
N LYS A 179 -2.67 9.82 -7.01
CA LYS A 179 -3.44 10.72 -6.14
C LYS A 179 -4.67 10.02 -5.56
N ALA A 180 -5.39 9.24 -6.38
CA ALA A 180 -6.53 8.44 -5.93
C ALA A 180 -6.13 7.29 -4.98
N ALA A 181 -4.92 6.76 -5.07
CA ALA A 181 -4.42 5.69 -4.21
C ALA A 181 -3.93 6.18 -2.83
N GLN A 182 -3.56 7.46 -2.69
CA GLN A 182 -2.98 8.03 -1.46
C GLN A 182 -3.76 7.74 -0.15
N PRO A 183 -5.10 7.83 -0.11
CA PRO A 183 -5.85 7.45 1.09
C PRO A 183 -5.62 5.99 1.51
N LYS A 184 -5.54 5.06 0.54
CA LYS A 184 -5.29 3.63 0.82
C LYS A 184 -3.85 3.37 1.23
N VAL A 185 -2.87 4.12 0.70
CA VAL A 185 -1.46 4.04 1.14
C VAL A 185 -1.37 4.24 2.66
N LYS A 186 -2.06 5.24 3.21
CA LYS A 186 -2.13 5.45 4.66
C LYS A 186 -2.70 4.22 5.37
N MET A 187 -3.79 3.65 4.89
CA MET A 187 -4.41 2.46 5.51
C MET A 187 -3.48 1.23 5.53
N THR A 188 -2.53 1.11 4.60
CA THR A 188 -1.57 -0.01 4.59
C THR A 188 -0.59 -0.02 5.78
N LEU A 189 -0.43 1.09 6.48
CA LEU A 189 0.42 1.21 7.67
C LEU A 189 -0.24 0.64 8.94
N GLY A 190 -1.50 0.19 8.84
CA GLY A 190 -2.27 -0.35 9.95
C GLY A 190 -3.57 0.44 10.15
N LYS A 191 -4.58 -0.22 10.73
CA LYS A 191 -5.84 0.45 11.10
C LYS A 191 -5.55 1.43 12.25
N GLN A 192 -6.14 2.62 12.15
CA GLN A 192 -6.22 3.54 13.28
C GLN A 192 -7.29 3.00 14.23
N LEU A 193 -6.92 2.79 15.48
CA LEU A 193 -7.84 2.41 16.54
C LEU A 193 -7.98 3.55 17.52
N SER A 194 -9.16 3.64 18.11
CA SER A 194 -9.41 4.47 19.29
C SER A 194 -8.73 3.87 20.52
N ASP A 195 -8.47 4.71 21.52
CA ASP A 195 -7.88 4.29 22.79
C ASP A 195 -8.75 3.21 23.47
N THR A 196 -10.08 3.34 23.38
CA THR A 196 -11.05 2.33 23.85
C THR A 196 -10.90 0.98 23.14
N GLU A 197 -10.84 0.97 21.80
CA GLU A 197 -10.63 -0.27 21.02
C GLU A 197 -9.28 -0.93 21.36
N ILE A 198 -8.25 -0.13 21.66
CA ILE A 198 -6.92 -0.64 22.04
C ILE A 198 -6.98 -1.28 23.44
N MET A 199 -7.58 -0.61 24.43
CA MET A 199 -7.72 -1.16 25.79
C MET A 199 -8.53 -2.45 25.79
N GLU A 200 -9.65 -2.47 25.06
CA GLU A 200 -10.47 -3.68 24.90
C GLU A 200 -9.66 -4.82 24.26
N MET A 201 -8.87 -4.50 23.23
CA MET A 201 -8.04 -5.49 22.54
C MET A 201 -6.96 -6.07 23.44
N LEU A 202 -6.35 -5.26 24.30
CA LEU A 202 -5.36 -5.69 25.30
C LEU A 202 -5.98 -6.41 26.51
N GLY A 203 -7.32 -6.38 26.65
CA GLY A 203 -8.00 -6.96 27.81
C GLY A 203 -7.80 -6.15 29.10
N THR A 204 -7.36 -4.90 28.98
CA THR A 204 -7.23 -3.99 30.11
C THR A 204 -8.60 -3.41 30.43
N ALA A 205 -8.97 -3.38 31.72
CA ALA A 205 -10.22 -2.73 32.13
C ALA A 205 -10.19 -1.27 31.67
N LEU A 206 -11.25 -0.82 30.98
CA LEU A 206 -11.45 0.60 30.72
C LEU A 206 -11.42 1.31 32.09
N PRO A 207 -10.70 2.44 32.24
CA PRO A 207 -10.77 3.21 33.47
C PRO A 207 -12.25 3.48 33.72
N SER A 208 -12.78 2.91 34.81
CA SER A 208 -14.19 2.98 35.11
C SER A 208 -14.56 4.44 35.17
N GLN A 209 -15.39 4.91 34.23
CA GLN A 209 -15.95 6.25 34.28
C GLN A 209 -16.77 6.35 35.58
N THR A 210 -16.09 6.79 36.63
CA THR A 210 -16.71 7.21 37.89
C THR A 210 -16.95 8.70 37.73
N GLY A 211 -18.06 9.05 37.08
CA GLY A 211 -18.47 10.44 36.95
C GLY A 211 -19.62 10.68 35.97
N GLY A 212 -20.85 10.65 36.52
CA GLY A 212 -21.93 11.56 36.10
C GLY A 212 -22.64 11.28 34.78
N VAL A 213 -23.87 10.78 34.89
CA VAL A 213 -24.91 10.90 33.86
C VAL A 213 -25.19 12.37 33.58
N GLU A 214 -25.02 12.82 32.35
CA GLU A 214 -26.00 13.68 31.66
C GLU A 214 -26.11 13.24 30.20
N HIS A 215 -27.28 12.74 29.85
CA HIS A 215 -27.72 12.53 28.48
C HIS A 215 -27.66 13.86 27.71
N ALA A 216 -26.87 13.92 26.65
CA ALA A 216 -27.09 14.85 25.54
C ALA A 216 -27.36 14.00 24.29
N GLY A 217 -28.55 14.21 23.72
CA GLY A 217 -29.24 13.36 22.76
C GLY A 217 -28.40 12.80 21.63
N ASP A 218 -28.64 11.51 21.38
CA ASP A 218 -28.54 10.89 20.07
C ASP A 218 -29.44 11.70 19.13
N VAL A 219 -28.85 12.52 18.26
CA VAL A 219 -29.58 13.17 17.17
C VAL A 219 -29.66 12.13 16.07
N ASP A 220 -30.76 11.37 16.09
CA ASP A 220 -31.17 10.53 14.98
C ASP A 220 -31.54 11.43 13.79
N LEU A 221 -30.65 11.45 12.79
CA LEU A 221 -30.83 12.20 11.54
C LEU A 221 -31.67 11.44 10.50
N SER A 222 -32.42 10.41 10.90
CA SER A 222 -33.32 9.70 9.99
C SER A 222 -34.68 10.37 9.75
N ASP A 223 -35.03 11.43 10.49
CA ASP A 223 -36.35 12.11 10.43
C ASP A 223 -36.35 13.50 9.71
N ILE A 224 -35.33 13.85 8.91
CA ILE A 224 -35.28 15.14 8.16
C ILE A 224 -35.39 14.98 6.64
N LEU A 225 -35.98 13.89 6.15
CA LEU A 225 -36.40 13.81 4.74
C LEU A 225 -37.75 13.11 4.62
N GLU A 226 -38.84 13.77 5.03
CA GLU A 226 -40.17 13.57 4.45
C GLU A 226 -41.08 14.78 4.74
N GLU A 227 -41.80 15.21 3.69
CA GLU A 227 -42.80 16.31 3.57
C GLU A 227 -42.21 17.74 3.42
N ASP A 228 -42.33 18.48 2.31
CA ASP A 228 -43.13 18.44 1.07
C ASP A 228 -42.32 18.97 -0.14
#